data_AF-A0A920JYP1-F1
#
_entry.id   AF-A0A920JYP1-F1
#
_cell.length_a   1.000
_cell.length_b   1.000
_cell.length_c   1.000
_cell.angle_alpha   90.00
_cell.angle_beta   90.00
_cell.angle_gamma   90.00
#
_symmetry.space_group_name_H-M   'P 1'
#
loop_
_entity.id
_entity.type
_entity.pdbx_description
1 polymer ?
#
loop_
_entity_poly.entity_id
_entity_poly.type
_entity_poly.pdbx_seq_one_letter_code
_entity_poly.pdbx_strand_id
1 'polypeptide(L)'
;MMIDFPEKPINFYRELRQINPSPYMYYLNMGDYTVVGSSPEILVRLEDKKVTVRPIAGTRPRGDSKESDDNYEIELLRDNKELAEHLMLIDLGRNDIGRICETGSIKLTDQMIIERYSHVMHMVSNVEGIINPDSSFSMF
;
A
#
# COMPACT_ATOMS: atom_id res chain seq x y z
N MET A 1 15.37 11.14 -12.57
CA MET A 1 15.22 11.67 -13.95
C MET A 1 14.39 12.93 -13.85
N MET A 2 14.81 14.03 -14.47
CA MET A 2 13.99 15.24 -14.61
C MET A 2 13.58 15.35 -16.08
N ILE A 3 12.33 15.70 -16.33
CA ILE A 3 11.77 15.80 -17.68
C ILE A 3 11.05 17.14 -17.74
N ASP A 4 11.25 17.89 -18.81
CA ASP A 4 10.48 19.11 -19.05
C ASP A 4 9.01 18.75 -19.26
N PHE A 5 8.14 19.37 -18.46
CA PHE A 5 6.71 19.13 -18.49
C PHE A 5 5.97 20.46 -18.70
N PRO A 6 5.69 20.85 -19.96
CA PRO A 6 5.09 22.15 -20.27
C PRO A 6 3.58 22.23 -19.98
N GLU A 7 2.95 21.10 -19.64
CA GLU A 7 1.53 21.00 -19.36
C GLU A 7 1.18 21.39 -17.92
N LYS A 8 -0.09 21.74 -17.69
CA LYS A 8 -0.55 22.05 -16.33
C LYS A 8 -0.52 20.78 -15.46
N PRO A 9 0.00 20.81 -14.22
CA PRO A 9 0.05 19.63 -13.35
C PRO A 9 -1.30 18.94 -13.12
N ILE A 10 -2.41 19.69 -13.19
CA ILE A 10 -3.77 19.11 -13.08
C ILE A 10 -4.13 18.21 -14.27
N ASN A 11 -3.59 18.46 -15.46
CA ASN A 11 -3.77 17.59 -16.63
C ASN A 11 -3.06 16.26 -16.39
N PHE A 12 -1.83 16.32 -15.85
CA PHE A 12 -1.10 15.11 -15.47
C PHE A 12 -1.86 14.26 -14.45
N TYR A 13 -2.42 14.89 -13.41
CA TYR A 13 -3.25 14.18 -12.42
C TYR A 13 -4.46 13.48 -13.06
N ARG A 14 -5.13 14.14 -14.01
CA ARG A 14 -6.30 13.59 -14.71
C ARG A 14 -5.93 12.37 -15.56
N GLU A 15 -4.84 12.43 -16.29
CA GLU A 15 -4.34 11.30 -17.08
C GLU A 15 -3.90 10.15 -16.17
N LEU A 16 -3.15 10.46 -15.11
CA LEU A 16 -2.71 9.45 -14.14
C LEU A 16 -3.89 8.73 -13.50
N ARG A 17 -4.97 9.46 -13.15
CA ARG A 17 -6.20 8.87 -12.60
C ARG A 17 -6.91 7.94 -13.59
N GLN A 18 -6.83 8.21 -14.89
CA GLN A 18 -7.43 7.35 -15.91
C GLN A 18 -6.59 6.08 -16.13
N ILE A 19 -5.27 6.22 -16.22
CA ILE A 19 -4.37 5.11 -16.56
C ILE A 19 -4.12 4.22 -15.34
N ASN A 20 -3.79 4.81 -14.19
CA ASN A 20 -3.44 4.10 -12.97
C ASN A 20 -4.24 4.63 -11.78
N PRO A 21 -5.58 4.40 -11.74
CA PRO A 21 -6.36 4.72 -10.57
C PRO A 21 -5.85 3.91 -9.37
N SER A 22 -5.54 4.60 -8.27
CA SER A 22 -5.24 3.97 -6.99
C SER A 22 -6.20 4.44 -5.89
N PRO A 23 -6.25 3.74 -4.75
CA PRO A 23 -7.05 4.18 -3.61
C PRO A 23 -6.58 5.52 -3.01
N TYR A 24 -5.31 5.89 -3.24
CA TYR A 24 -4.66 7.07 -2.64
C TYR A 24 -4.06 7.98 -3.73
N MET A 25 -4.96 8.58 -4.51
CA MET A 25 -4.63 9.63 -5.47
C MET A 25 -4.48 10.98 -4.76
N TYR A 26 -3.49 11.78 -5.14
CA TYR A 26 -3.31 13.12 -4.57
C TYR A 26 -2.80 14.15 -5.59
N TYR A 27 -3.23 15.39 -5.39
CA TYR A 27 -2.77 16.60 -6.05
C TYR A 27 -2.56 17.65 -4.96
N LEU A 28 -1.31 17.98 -4.67
CA LEU A 28 -0.93 18.92 -3.62
C LEU A 28 -0.28 20.14 -4.26
N ASN A 29 -0.97 21.29 -4.21
CA ASN A 29 -0.40 22.56 -4.63
C ASN A 29 0.24 23.25 -3.43
N MET A 30 1.57 23.38 -3.45
CA MET A 30 2.39 23.97 -2.39
C MET A 30 2.81 25.42 -2.71
N GLY A 31 2.19 26.05 -3.71
CA GLY A 31 2.56 27.37 -4.22
C GLY A 31 3.72 27.26 -5.20
N ASP A 32 4.92 27.08 -4.68
CA ASP A 32 6.16 27.08 -5.48
C ASP A 32 6.37 25.77 -6.26
N TYR A 33 5.71 24.70 -5.83
CA TYR A 33 5.73 23.40 -6.50
C TYR A 33 4.42 22.65 -6.31
N THR A 34 4.21 21.62 -7.14
CA THR A 34 3.05 20.73 -7.05
C THR A 34 3.52 19.29 -6.93
N VAL A 35 2.90 18.53 -6.04
CA VAL A 35 3.12 17.08 -5.92
C VAL A 35 1.90 16.36 -6.45
N VAL A 36 2.08 15.48 -7.43
CA VAL A 36 1.02 14.68 -8.04
C VAL A 36 1.39 13.21 -7.95
N GLY A 37 0.48 12.36 -7.49
CA GLY A 37 0.76 10.94 -7.36
C GLY A 37 -0.47 10.04 -7.27
N SER A 38 -0.19 8.75 -7.41
CA SER A 38 -1.12 7.62 -7.35
C SER A 38 -0.46 6.55 -6.50
N SER A 39 -0.64 6.61 -5.17
CA SER A 39 -0.02 5.62 -4.27
C SER A 39 -0.87 4.36 -4.20
N PRO A 40 -0.32 3.16 -4.44
CA PRO A 40 -1.03 1.91 -4.24
C PRO A 40 -1.16 1.55 -2.75
N GLU A 41 -0.28 2.08 -1.91
CA GLU A 41 -0.12 1.70 -0.50
C GLU A 41 -0.27 2.90 0.45
N ILE A 42 -0.71 2.63 1.69
CA ILE A 42 -0.66 3.60 2.79
C ILE A 42 0.58 3.37 3.61
N LEU A 43 1.16 4.47 4.10
CA LEU A 43 2.17 4.38 5.15
C LEU A 43 1.53 3.93 6.47
N VAL A 44 0.47 4.62 6.89
CA VAL A 44 -0.35 4.30 8.07
C VAL A 44 -1.71 4.97 7.94
N ARG A 45 -2.73 4.41 8.59
CA ARG A 45 -4.03 5.05 8.81
C ARG A 45 -4.36 5.03 10.29
N LEU A 46 -4.89 6.13 10.80
CA LEU A 46 -5.49 6.22 12.13
C LEU A 46 -6.95 6.69 11.98
N GLU A 47 -7.89 5.82 12.31
CA GLU A 47 -9.33 6.09 12.21
C GLU A 47 -10.04 5.42 13.38
N ASP A 48 -10.91 6.14 14.12
CA ASP A 48 -11.63 5.62 15.28
C ASP A 48 -10.75 4.85 16.29
N LYS A 49 -9.56 5.40 16.58
CA LYS A 49 -8.48 4.81 17.42
C LYS A 49 -7.81 3.57 16.84
N LYS A 50 -8.22 3.09 15.67
CA LYS A 50 -7.58 1.97 14.99
C LYS A 50 -6.41 2.48 14.16
N VAL A 51 -5.22 1.97 14.46
CA VAL A 51 -4.02 2.14 13.63
C VAL A 51 -3.96 0.98 12.65
N THR A 52 -3.78 1.26 11.37
CA THR A 52 -3.69 0.26 10.32
C THR A 52 -2.47 0.51 9.46
N VAL A 53 -1.67 -0.53 9.22
CA VAL A 53 -0.65 -0.57 8.17
C VAL A 53 -0.96 -1.75 7.25
N ARG A 54 -0.69 -1.58 5.96
CA ARG A 54 -1.11 -2.54 4.94
C ARG A 54 0.07 -2.94 4.05
N PRO A 55 0.98 -3.81 4.54
CA PRO A 55 2.12 -4.26 3.77
C PRO A 55 1.73 -4.81 2.40
N ILE A 56 2.44 -4.37 1.37
CA ILE A 56 2.34 -4.89 0.00
C ILE A 56 3.72 -5.44 -0.42
N ALA A 57 3.75 -6.70 -0.84
CA ALA A 57 4.94 -7.30 -1.46
C ALA A 57 4.52 -8.23 -2.58
N GLY A 58 5.48 -8.64 -3.40
CA GLY A 58 5.19 -9.55 -4.50
C GLY A 58 4.41 -8.87 -5.61
N THR A 59 4.85 -9.09 -6.85
CA THR A 59 4.17 -8.54 -8.02
C THR A 59 4.10 -9.60 -9.11
N ARG A 60 2.92 -9.73 -9.71
CA ARG A 60 2.74 -10.41 -10.99
C ARG A 60 1.87 -9.55 -11.92
N PRO A 61 2.06 -9.62 -13.24
CA PRO A 61 1.17 -8.94 -14.18
C PRO A 61 -0.24 -9.54 -14.12
N ARG A 62 -1.24 -8.81 -14.61
CA ARG A 62 -2.56 -9.40 -14.89
C ARG A 62 -2.46 -10.34 -16.11
N GLY A 63 -3.21 -11.43 -16.07
CA GLY A 63 -3.29 -12.39 -17.17
C GLY A 63 -4.17 -11.90 -18.32
N ASP A 64 -3.80 -12.26 -19.56
CA ASP A 64 -4.62 -12.01 -20.76
C ASP A 64 -5.88 -12.90 -20.81
N SER A 65 -5.92 -13.93 -19.99
CA SER A 65 -7.07 -14.80 -19.76
C SER A 65 -7.24 -15.08 -18.27
N LYS A 66 -8.46 -15.46 -17.86
CA LYS A 66 -8.73 -15.87 -16.47
C LYS A 66 -7.79 -16.98 -15.99
N GLU A 67 -7.52 -17.97 -16.84
CA GLU A 67 -6.62 -19.07 -16.53
C GLU A 67 -5.19 -18.58 -16.28
N SER A 68 -4.66 -17.68 -17.12
CA SER A 68 -3.34 -17.09 -16.89
C SER A 68 -3.29 -16.21 -15.64
N ASP A 69 -4.37 -15.48 -15.33
CA ASP A 69 -4.47 -14.64 -14.14
C ASP A 69 -4.47 -15.48 -12.86
N ASP A 70 -5.22 -16.58 -12.86
CA ASP A 70 -5.27 -17.54 -11.74
C ASP A 70 -3.93 -18.27 -11.56
N ASN A 71 -3.23 -18.58 -12.65
CA ASN A 71 -1.89 -19.16 -12.60
C ASN A 71 -0.86 -18.20 -11.99
N TYR A 72 -0.89 -16.91 -12.35
CA TYR A 72 -0.02 -15.91 -11.74
C TYR A 72 -0.29 -15.71 -10.25
N GLU A 73 -1.54 -15.76 -9.81
CA GLU A 73 -1.89 -15.76 -8.39
C GLU A 73 -1.29 -16.97 -7.66
N ILE A 74 -1.46 -18.18 -8.21
CA ILE A 74 -0.91 -19.41 -7.62
C ILE A 74 0.62 -19.36 -7.58
N GLU A 75 1.26 -18.86 -8.64
CA GLU A 75 2.71 -18.69 -8.70
C GLU A 75 3.18 -17.75 -7.59
N LEU A 76 2.54 -16.59 -7.44
CA LEU A 76 2.89 -15.60 -6.43
C LEU A 76 2.73 -16.14 -5.01
N LEU A 77 1.64 -16.86 -4.73
CA LEU A 77 1.39 -17.48 -3.43
C LEU A 77 2.32 -18.66 -3.10
N ARG A 78 3.04 -19.19 -4.09
CA ARG A 78 3.98 -20.31 -3.91
C ARG A 78 5.45 -19.89 -4.02
N ASP A 79 5.70 -18.63 -4.36
CA ASP A 79 7.05 -18.10 -4.45
C ASP A 79 7.63 -17.89 -3.04
N ASN A 80 8.49 -18.82 -2.63
CA ASN A 80 9.12 -18.79 -1.30
C ASN A 80 9.89 -17.48 -1.04
N LYS A 81 10.43 -16.84 -2.08
CA LYS A 81 11.14 -15.56 -1.94
C LYS A 81 10.14 -14.46 -1.58
N GLU A 82 9.07 -14.34 -2.35
CA GLU A 82 8.06 -13.29 -2.14
C GLU A 82 7.30 -13.50 -0.81
N LEU A 83 7.03 -14.76 -0.43
CA LEU A 83 6.47 -15.08 0.89
C LEU A 83 7.38 -14.65 2.04
N ALA A 84 8.68 -14.89 1.93
CA ALA A 84 9.65 -14.51 2.96
C ALA A 84 9.77 -12.98 3.09
N GLU A 85 9.83 -12.27 1.95
CA GLU A 85 9.86 -10.81 1.91
C GLU A 85 8.57 -10.21 2.49
N HIS A 86 7.42 -10.78 2.16
CA HIS A 86 6.14 -10.34 2.69
C HIS A 86 6.00 -10.56 4.20
N LEU A 87 6.45 -11.71 4.72
CA LEU A 87 6.50 -11.97 6.16
C LEU A 87 7.36 -10.94 6.90
N MET A 88 8.52 -10.59 6.34
CA MET A 88 9.38 -9.55 6.91
C MET A 88 8.66 -8.20 6.99
N LEU A 89 7.91 -7.81 5.96
CA LEU A 89 7.15 -6.56 5.97
C LEU A 89 5.98 -6.57 6.97
N ILE A 90 5.31 -7.73 7.14
CA ILE A 90 4.29 -7.89 8.18
C ILE A 90 4.91 -7.68 9.57
N ASP A 91 6.04 -8.31 9.85
CA ASP A 91 6.70 -8.19 11.14
C ASP A 91 7.24 -6.78 11.39
N LEU A 92 7.75 -6.10 10.35
CA LEU A 92 8.11 -4.68 10.42
C LEU A 92 6.88 -3.82 10.76
N GLY A 93 5.77 -4.01 10.04
CA GLY A 93 4.53 -3.27 10.29
C GLY A 93 4.00 -3.48 11.71
N ARG A 94 4.05 -4.73 12.22
CA ARG A 94 3.70 -5.05 13.61
C ARG A 94 4.63 -4.36 14.61
N ASN A 95 5.94 -4.32 14.33
CA ASN A 95 6.92 -3.65 15.18
C ASN A 95 6.65 -2.14 15.26
N ASP A 96 6.42 -1.52 14.11
CA ASP A 96 6.25 -0.07 14.00
C ASP A 96 5.01 0.41 14.75
N ILE A 97 3.85 -0.20 14.48
CA ILE A 97 2.61 0.19 15.18
C ILE A 97 2.59 -0.31 16.63
N GLY A 98 3.32 -1.38 16.96
CA GLY A 98 3.40 -1.93 18.31
C GLY A 98 3.98 -0.95 19.34
N ARG A 99 4.71 0.08 18.90
CA ARG A 99 5.28 1.12 19.79
C ARG A 99 4.24 2.15 20.27
N ILE A 100 3.15 2.32 19.52
CA ILE A 100 2.15 3.36 19.75
C ILE A 100 0.76 2.80 20.08
N CYS A 101 0.58 1.48 19.91
CA CYS A 101 -0.68 0.80 20.18
C CYS A 101 -0.69 0.16 21.58
N GLU A 102 -1.89 -0.09 22.10
CA GLU A 102 -2.10 -0.83 23.34
C GLU A 102 -1.49 -2.24 23.25
N THR A 103 -0.80 -2.67 24.30
CA THR A 103 -0.17 -4.00 24.37
C THR A 103 -1.21 -5.08 24.12
N GLY A 104 -0.92 -5.99 23.18
CA GLY A 104 -1.80 -7.10 22.82
C GLY A 104 -2.96 -6.73 21.89
N SER A 105 -3.10 -5.46 21.48
CA SER A 105 -4.12 -5.04 20.51
C SER A 105 -3.76 -5.35 19.06
N ILE A 106 -2.48 -5.60 18.77
CA ILE A 106 -1.98 -5.83 17.41
C ILE A 106 -2.51 -7.16 16.85
N LYS A 107 -3.17 -7.10 15.69
CA LYS A 107 -3.76 -8.24 14.99
C LYS A 107 -3.46 -8.17 13.50
N LEU A 108 -3.23 -9.34 12.92
CA LEU A 108 -3.22 -9.53 11.48
C LEU A 108 -4.65 -9.90 11.07
N THR A 109 -5.38 -8.99 10.42
CA THR A 109 -6.79 -9.23 10.05
C THR A 109 -6.92 -9.90 8.69
N ASP A 110 -5.97 -9.61 7.78
CA ASP A 110 -5.86 -10.21 6.47
C ASP A 110 -4.41 -10.64 6.26
N GLN A 111 -4.20 -11.85 5.77
CA GLN A 111 -2.87 -12.44 5.60
C GLN A 111 -2.70 -12.98 4.20
N MET A 112 -1.66 -12.50 3.52
CA MET A 112 -1.18 -12.96 2.21
C MET A 112 -2.31 -13.09 1.17
N ILE A 113 -3.24 -12.15 1.16
CA ILE A 113 -4.32 -12.12 0.16
C ILE A 113 -3.82 -11.52 -1.14
N ILE A 114 -4.35 -11.96 -2.29
CA ILE A 114 -4.01 -11.38 -3.58
C ILE A 114 -4.99 -10.26 -3.92
N GLU A 115 -4.46 -9.06 -4.12
CA GLU A 115 -5.21 -7.92 -4.62
C GLU A 115 -4.86 -7.65 -6.08
N ARG A 116 -5.89 -7.58 -6.93
CA ARG A 116 -5.77 -7.33 -8.36
C ARG A 116 -5.99 -5.85 -8.64
N TYR A 117 -4.98 -5.22 -9.20
CA TYR A 117 -5.02 -3.86 -9.74
C TYR A 117 -5.21 -3.92 -11.27
N SER A 118 -5.27 -2.75 -11.91
CA SER A 118 -5.52 -2.65 -13.36
C SER A 118 -4.51 -3.41 -14.19
N HIS A 119 -3.22 -3.38 -13.82
CA HIS A 119 -2.13 -3.95 -14.62
C HIS A 119 -1.33 -5.04 -13.91
N VAL A 120 -1.42 -5.10 -12.58
CA VAL A 120 -0.65 -6.01 -11.74
C VAL A 120 -1.52 -6.59 -10.63
N MET A 121 -1.02 -7.61 -9.95
CA MET A 121 -1.53 -8.10 -8.68
C MET A 121 -0.42 -8.12 -7.64
N HIS A 122 -0.80 -7.96 -6.37
CA HIS A 122 0.12 -7.95 -5.24
C HIS A 122 -0.34 -8.86 -4.12
N MET A 123 0.60 -9.37 -3.34
CA MET A 123 0.32 -10.00 -2.05
C MET A 123 0.18 -8.90 -1.00
N VAL A 124 -0.93 -8.92 -0.27
CA VAL A 124 -1.30 -7.87 0.67
C VAL A 124 -1.64 -8.47 2.01
N SER A 125 -1.34 -7.75 3.08
CA SER A 125 -1.78 -8.09 4.43
C SER A 125 -2.20 -6.84 5.18
N ASN A 126 -2.98 -7.03 6.23
CA ASN A 126 -3.50 -5.93 7.03
C ASN A 126 -3.14 -6.14 8.50
N VAL A 127 -2.36 -5.21 9.05
CA VAL A 127 -1.96 -5.22 10.45
C VAL A 127 -2.67 -4.05 11.14
N GLU A 128 -3.49 -4.38 12.13
CA GLU A 128 -4.29 -3.41 12.87
C GLU A 128 -3.91 -3.41 14.36
N GLY A 129 -4.03 -2.26 15.01
CA GLY A 129 -3.88 -2.11 16.46
C GLY A 129 -4.78 -1.00 16.99
N ILE A 130 -4.92 -0.91 18.31
CA ILE A 130 -5.64 0.17 18.97
C ILE A 130 -4.61 1.16 19.48
N ILE A 131 -4.67 2.43 19.08
CA ILE A 131 -3.73 3.46 19.54
C ILE A 131 -3.83 3.62 21.06
N ASN A 132 -2.68 3.66 21.74
CA ASN A 132 -2.64 3.96 23.16
C ASN A 132 -3.03 5.44 23.36
N PRO A 133 -4.04 5.77 24.21
CA PRO A 133 -4.46 7.14 24.46
C PRO A 133 -3.34 8.09 24.91
N ASP A 134 -2.33 7.55 25.60
CA ASP A 134 -1.19 8.31 26.12
C ASP A 134 -0.03 8.40 25.12
N SER A 135 -0.16 7.78 23.95
CA SER A 135 0.88 7.82 22.92
C SER A 135 0.87 9.16 22.20
N SER A 136 1.98 9.90 22.29
CA SER A 136 2.25 10.99 21.35
C SER A 136 2.63 10.37 20.00
N PHE A 137 1.73 10.42 19.03
CA PHE A 137 2.05 10.02 17.65
C PHE A 137 2.99 11.06 17.04
N SER A 138 4.30 10.76 17.02
CA SER A 138 5.31 11.51 16.29
C SER A 138 5.82 10.62 15.16
N MET A 139 5.42 10.92 13.93
CA MET A 139 5.96 10.24 12.73
C MET A 139 7.22 10.94 12.18
N PHE A 140 7.68 11.99 12.88
CA PHE A 140 8.86 12.79 12.59
C PHE A 140 9.59 13.14 13.89
#